data_AF-X0T8A4-F1
#
_entry.id   AF-X0T8A4-F1
#
_cell.length_a   1.000
_cell.length_b   1.000
_cell.length_c   1.000
_cell.angle_alpha   90.00
_cell.angle_beta   90.00
_cell.angle_gamma   90.00
#
_symmetry.space_group_name_H-M   'P 1'
#
loop_
_entity.id
_entity.type
_entity.pdbx_description
1 polymer ?
#
loop_
_entity_poly.entity_id
_entity_poly.type
_entity_poly.pdbx_seq_one_letter_code
_entity_poly.pdbx_strand_id
1 'polypeptide(L)' 'ADAKGGSSLSVSYITGKPIVYVGVGQGYHDLERFDAKWFAEKILGDT' A
#
# COMPACT_ATOMS: atom_id res chain seq x y z
N ALA A 1 2.57 -5.91 11.30
CA ALA A 1 3.18 -5.16 10.18
C ALA A 1 2.21 -4.05 9.78
N ASP A 2 2.72 -2.85 9.47
CA ASP A 2 2.05 -1.53 9.47
C ASP A 2 0.51 -1.54 9.35
N ALA A 3 -0.18 -1.59 10.49
CA ALA A 3 -1.64 -1.70 10.54
C ALA A 3 -2.40 -0.42 10.10
N LYS A 4 -1.67 0.62 9.66
CA LYS A 4 -2.23 1.96 9.35
C LYS A 4 -1.79 2.54 8.00
N GLY A 5 -0.92 1.87 7.24
CA GLY A 5 -0.49 2.32 5.91
C GLY A 5 0.34 3.62 5.88
N GLY A 6 0.78 4.14 7.03
CA GLY A 6 1.43 5.45 7.13
C GLY A 6 2.84 5.49 6.54
N SER A 7 3.58 4.38 6.64
CA SER A 7 4.92 4.28 6.06
C SER A 7 4.89 4.23 4.53
N SER A 8 3.94 3.52 3.93
CA SER A 8 3.80 3.40 2.48
C SER A 8 3.50 4.76 1.82
N LEU A 9 2.63 5.55 2.46
CA LEU A 9 2.30 6.91 2.02
C LEU A 9 3.50 7.85 2.12
N SER A 10 4.29 7.75 3.20
CA SER A 10 5.46 8.60 3.40
C SER A 10 6.59 8.27 2.41
N VAL A 11 6.79 6.99 2.10
CA VAL A 11 7.82 6.54 1.16
C VAL A 11 7.54 7.04 -0.25
N SER A 12 6.30 6.93 -0.75
CA SER A 12 5.96 7.42 -2.09
C SER A 12 6.11 8.94 -2.18
N TYR A 13 5.73 9.68 -1.14
CA TYR A 13 5.87 11.14 -1.08
C TYR A 13 7.34 11.59 -1.02
N ILE A 14 8.15 11.02 -0.13
CA ILE A 14 9.56 11.42 0.07
C ILE A 14 10.42 11.03 -1.12
N THR A 15 10.20 9.84 -1.70
CA THR A 15 11.00 9.36 -2.84
C THR A 15 10.56 9.96 -4.17
N GLY A 16 9.36 10.52 -4.25
CA GLY A 16 8.76 11.01 -5.49
C GLY A 16 8.52 9.93 -6.54
N LYS A 17 8.59 8.64 -6.14
CA LYS A 17 8.44 7.50 -7.05
C LYS A 17 7.15 6.74 -6.72
N PRO A 18 6.42 6.28 -7.76
CA PRO A 18 5.17 5.54 -7.55
C PRO A 18 5.46 4.15 -6.98
N ILE A 19 4.54 3.66 -6.15
CA ILE A 19 4.49 2.24 -5.76
C ILE A 19 3.82 1.49 -6.92
N VAL A 20 4.50 0.46 -7.45
CA VAL A 20 4.01 -0.31 -8.60
C VAL A 20 3.37 -1.63 -8.18
N TYR A 21 3.90 -2.25 -7.12
CA TYR A 21 3.41 -3.51 -6.57
C TYR A 21 3.41 -3.46 -5.04
N VAL A 22 2.52 -4.24 -4.43
CA VAL A 22 2.38 -4.39 -2.98
C VAL A 22 2.28 -5.87 -2.60
N GLY A 23 2.94 -6.25 -1.51
CA GLY A 23 2.81 -7.58 -0.93
C GLY A 23 1.57 -7.65 -0.04
N VAL A 24 0.63 -8.53 -0.35
CA VAL A 24 -0.63 -8.72 0.39
C VAL A 24 -0.64 -9.96 1.28
N GLY A 25 0.47 -10.71 1.31
CA GLY A 25 0.61 -11.95 2.06
C GLY A 25 2.07 -12.35 2.28
N GLN A 26 2.34 -13.64 2.40
CA GLN A 26 3.67 -14.19 2.72
C GLN A 26 4.21 -15.13 1.63
N GLY A 27 3.38 -15.54 0.67
CA GLY A 27 3.76 -16.39 -0.44
C GLY A 27 4.31 -15.61 -1.63
N TYR A 28 4.98 -16.32 -2.55
CA TYR A 28 5.53 -15.75 -3.78
C TYR A 28 4.48 -15.17 -4.73
N HIS A 29 3.23 -15.63 -4.61
CA HIS A 29 2.11 -15.18 -5.44
C HIS A 29 1.34 -14.02 -4.82
N ASP A 30 1.68 -13.60 -3.60
CA ASP A 30 0.96 -12.55 -2.87
C ASP A 30 1.46 -11.15 -3.23
N LEU A 31 1.85 -10.96 -4.50
CA LEU A 31 2.33 -9.70 -5.04
C LEU A 31 1.30 -9.17 -6.04
N GLU A 32 0.64 -8.06 -5.69
CA GLU A 32 -0.41 -7.46 -6.50
C GLU A 32 0.01 -6.09 -7.02
N ARG A 33 -0.57 -5.66 -8.15
CA ARG A 33 -0.37 -4.29 -8.65
C ARG A 33 -0.94 -3.33 -7.61
N PHE A 34 -0.19 -2.27 -7.33
CA PHE A 34 -0.63 -1.25 -6.38
C PHE A 34 -1.79 -0.43 -6.96
N ASP A 35 -2.88 -0.35 -6.21
CA ASP A 35 -4.02 0.53 -6.48
C ASP A 35 -4.15 1.55 -5.33
N ALA A 36 -3.95 2.82 -5.65
CA ALA A 36 -4.02 3.93 -4.69
C ALA A 36 -5.41 4.11 -4.09
N LYS A 37 -6.47 3.79 -4.84
CA LYS A 37 -7.86 3.90 -4.38
C LYS A 37 -8.16 2.84 -3.32
N TRP A 38 -7.85 1.59 -3.63
CA TRP A 38 -7.94 0.49 -2.67
C TRP A 38 -7.13 0.77 -1.40
N PHE A 39 -5.91 1.31 -1.56
CA PHE A 39 -5.06 1.63 -0.43
C PHE A 39 -5.63 2.75 0.46
N ALA A 40 -6.20 3.79 -0.16
CA ALA A 40 -6.88 4.86 0.56
C ALA A 40 -8.13 4.36 1.31
N GLU A 41 -8.95 3.53 0.66
CA GLU A 41 -10.11 2.88 1.28
C GLU A 41 -9.70 2.01 2.49
N LYS A 42 -8.59 1.26 2.37
CA LYS A 42 -8.02 0.49 3.48
C LYS A 42 -7.53 1.34 4.65
N ILE A 43 -6.97 2.52 4.39
CA ILE A 43 -6.49 3.43 5.44
C ILE A 43 -7.65 4.13 6.13
N LEU A 44 -8.65 4.58 5.37
CA LEU A 44 -9.76 5.37 5.88
C LEU A 44 -10.83 4.51 6.56
N GLY A 45 -10.93 3.23 6.17
CA GLY A 45 -12.00 2.33 6.61
C GLY A 45 -13.35 2.73 5.98
N ASP A 46 -14.18 1.74 5.62
CA ASP A 46 -15.58 2.05 5.27
C ASP A 46 -16.23 2.73 6.48
N THR A 47 -16.72 3.96 6.26
CA THR A 47 -17.62 4.64 7.20
C THR A 47 -19.03 4.13 7.00
#